data_AF-A0A536B063-F1
#
_entry.id   AF-A0A536B063-F1
#
_cell.length_a   1.000
_cell.length_b   1.000
_cell.length_c   1.000
_cell.angle_alpha   90.00
_cell.angle_beta   90.00
_cell.angle_gamma   90.00
#
_symmetry.space_group_name_H-M   'P 1'
#
loop_
_entity.id
_entity.type
_entity.pdbx_description
1 polymer ?
#
loop_
_entity_poly.entity_id
_entity_poly.type
_entity_poly.pdbx_seq_one_letter_code
_entity_poly.pdbx_strand_id
1 'polypeptide(L)'
;MARADSLAKLAWAYGLHQARRRLRRPRSQLTALLETYAPDGIRTVDPALRERHPQLVGCINCGLCALAAGRIGKTRLPDLASSYMRLYARLGDASSDLAGDDPDLMAAASACPVGVPLVEVAAVVRRMATR
;
A
#
# COMPACT_ATOMS: atom_id res chain seq x y z
N MET A 1 47.95 10.08 -19.32
CA MET A 1 48.03 9.08 -18.23
C MET A 1 46.92 9.21 -17.18
N ALA A 2 46.53 10.43 -16.75
CA ALA A 2 45.52 10.63 -15.69
C ALA A 2 44.13 9.96 -15.88
N ARG A 3 43.66 9.79 -17.13
CA ARG A 3 42.35 9.20 -17.42
C ARG A 3 42.32 7.68 -17.18
N ALA A 4 43.36 6.97 -17.56
CA ALA A 4 43.46 5.52 -17.37
C ALA A 4 43.51 5.18 -15.87
N ASP A 5 44.29 5.93 -15.10
CA ASP A 5 44.37 5.76 -13.64
C ASP A 5 43.04 6.08 -12.95
N SER A 6 42.33 7.11 -13.42
CA SER A 6 41.01 7.46 -12.89
C SER A 6 39.98 6.36 -13.17
N LEU A 7 40.00 5.78 -14.36
CA LEU A 7 39.13 4.67 -14.73
C LEU A 7 39.47 3.40 -13.96
N ALA A 8 40.76 3.11 -13.74
CA ALA A 8 41.18 1.97 -12.92
C ALA A 8 40.72 2.12 -11.46
N LYS A 9 40.86 3.31 -10.87
CA LYS A 9 40.35 3.62 -9.52
C LYS A 9 38.84 3.47 -9.44
N LEU A 10 38.11 3.94 -10.45
CA LEU A 10 36.65 3.82 -10.51
C LEU A 10 36.22 2.35 -10.62
N ALA A 11 36.84 1.59 -11.53
CA ALA A 11 36.56 0.17 -11.71
C ALA A 11 36.85 -0.63 -10.44
N TRP A 12 37.95 -0.32 -9.75
CA TRP A 12 38.29 -0.92 -8.46
C TRP A 12 37.28 -0.59 -7.37
N ALA A 13 36.91 0.69 -7.21
CA ALA A 13 35.93 1.12 -6.22
C ALA A 13 34.55 0.50 -6.47
N TYR A 14 34.12 0.45 -7.73
CA TYR A 14 32.87 -0.18 -8.13
C TYR A 14 32.90 -1.70 -7.93
N GLY A 15 33.99 -2.36 -8.29
CA GLY A 15 34.20 -3.79 -8.05
C GLY A 15 34.12 -4.14 -6.57
N LEU A 16 34.80 -3.37 -5.71
CA LEU A 16 34.71 -3.52 -4.25
C LEU A 16 33.29 -3.27 -3.72
N HIS A 17 32.60 -2.25 -4.24
CA HIS A 17 31.21 -1.98 -3.87
C HIS A 17 30.30 -3.17 -4.20
N GLN A 18 30.41 -3.71 -5.41
CA GLN A 18 29.61 -4.85 -5.86
C GLN A 18 29.95 -6.13 -5.10
N ALA A 19 31.23 -6.40 -4.85
CA ALA A 19 31.68 -7.52 -4.03
C ALA A 19 31.11 -7.40 -2.61
N ARG A 20 31.21 -6.22 -1.97
CA ARG A 20 30.63 -5.96 -0.65
C ARG A 20 29.11 -6.13 -0.64
N ARG A 21 28.40 -5.64 -1.66
CA ARG A 21 26.94 -5.76 -1.76
C ARG A 21 26.48 -7.21 -1.92
N ARG A 22 27.26 -8.04 -2.64
CA ARG A 22 26.95 -9.46 -2.82
C ARG A 22 27.31 -10.31 -1.61
N LEU A 23 28.42 -9.98 -0.93
CA LEU A 23 28.92 -10.74 0.22
C LEU A 23 28.28 -10.33 1.54
N ARG A 24 27.86 -9.07 1.70
CA ARG A 24 27.09 -8.65 2.87
C ARG A 24 25.62 -8.99 2.67
N ARG A 25 25.09 -9.81 3.56
CA ARG A 25 23.64 -9.98 3.69
C ARG A 25 23.05 -8.61 4.06
N PRO A 26 22.10 -8.05 3.29
CA PRO A 26 21.46 -6.79 3.66
C PRO A 26 20.82 -6.95 5.03
N ARG A 27 21.21 -6.09 5.96
CA ARG A 27 20.60 -6.05 7.29
C ARG A 27 19.25 -5.36 7.14
N SER A 28 18.17 -6.06 7.52
CA SER A 28 16.84 -5.46 7.49
C SER A 28 16.82 -4.22 8.37
N GLN A 29 16.37 -3.09 7.82
CA GLN A 29 16.11 -1.85 8.57
C GLN A 29 14.63 -1.75 8.98
N LEU A 30 13.85 -2.82 8.80
CA LEU A 30 12.41 -2.80 9.01
C LEU A 30 12.03 -2.41 10.44
N THR A 31 12.73 -2.94 11.44
CA THR A 31 12.46 -2.60 12.84
C THR A 31 12.67 -1.11 13.11
N ALA A 32 13.81 -0.56 12.70
CA ALA A 32 14.12 0.86 12.87
C ALA A 32 13.10 1.75 12.13
N LEU A 33 12.65 1.33 10.95
CA LEU A 33 11.63 2.05 10.19
C LEU A 33 10.28 2.04 10.93
N LEU A 34 9.84 0.88 11.42
CA LEU A 34 8.59 0.76 12.17
C LEU A 34 8.63 1.58 13.48
N GLU A 35 9.75 1.57 14.18
CA GLU A 35 9.94 2.39 15.39
C GLU A 35 9.87 3.89 15.07
N THR A 36 10.50 4.32 13.96
CA THR A 36 10.52 5.73 13.54
C THR A 36 9.11 6.25 13.23
N TYR A 37 8.28 5.44 12.56
CA TYR A 37 6.96 5.87 12.10
C TYR A 37 5.79 5.33 12.96
N ALA A 38 6.09 4.68 14.09
CA ALA A 38 5.06 4.24 15.04
C ALA A 38 4.15 5.40 15.52
N PRO A 39 4.68 6.62 15.79
CA PRO A 39 3.82 7.77 16.14
C PRO A 39 2.86 8.19 15.02
N ASP A 40 3.24 7.99 13.76
CA ASP A 40 2.42 8.27 12.58
C ASP A 40 1.41 7.16 12.28
N GLY A 41 1.31 6.16 13.16
CA GLY A 41 0.39 5.02 13.02
C GLY A 41 0.87 3.96 12.02
N ILE A 42 2.09 4.06 11.49
CA ILE A 42 2.68 3.01 10.65
C ILE A 42 3.05 1.83 11.54
N ARG A 43 2.37 0.69 11.32
CA ARG A 43 2.52 -0.51 12.14
C ARG A 43 2.73 -1.74 11.29
N THR A 44 3.11 -2.84 11.94
CA THR A 44 3.19 -4.15 11.29
C THR A 44 1.81 -4.60 10.83
N VAL A 45 1.75 -5.04 9.58
CA VAL A 45 0.56 -5.69 9.03
C VAL A 45 0.50 -7.12 9.57
N ASP A 46 -0.69 -7.53 10.01
CA ASP A 46 -0.98 -8.90 10.43
C ASP A 46 -0.58 -9.91 9.34
N PRO A 47 -0.01 -11.09 9.67
CA PRO A 47 0.40 -12.07 8.67
C PRO A 47 -0.71 -12.51 7.71
N ALA A 48 -1.94 -12.74 8.20
CA ALA A 48 -3.05 -13.11 7.35
C ALA A 48 -3.43 -11.96 6.41
N LEU A 49 -3.40 -10.73 6.91
CA LEU A 49 -3.65 -9.55 6.07
C LEU A 49 -2.54 -9.34 5.03
N ARG A 50 -1.28 -9.68 5.34
CA ARG A 50 -0.16 -9.63 4.41
C ARG A 50 -0.32 -10.64 3.27
N GLU A 51 -0.79 -11.84 3.55
CA GLU A 51 -1.06 -12.86 2.53
C GLU A 51 -2.20 -12.42 1.58
N ARG A 52 -3.23 -11.80 2.15
CA ARG A 52 -4.39 -11.26 1.42
C ARG A 52 -4.11 -9.94 0.69
N HIS A 53 -2.97 -9.31 0.97
CA HIS A 53 -2.64 -7.98 0.50
C HIS A 53 -2.68 -7.84 -1.04
N PRO A 54 -2.12 -8.78 -1.84
CA PRO A 54 -2.16 -8.66 -3.30
C PRO A 54 -3.56 -8.53 -3.88
N GLN A 55 -4.55 -9.21 -3.29
CA GLN A 55 -5.95 -9.16 -3.74
C GLN A 55 -6.66 -7.87 -3.31
N LEU A 56 -6.23 -7.26 -2.21
CA LEU A 56 -6.82 -6.05 -1.63
C LEU A 56 -6.32 -4.77 -2.29
N VAL A 57 -5.14 -4.77 -2.91
CA VAL A 57 -4.51 -3.58 -3.53
C VAL A 57 -4.62 -3.52 -5.06
N GLY A 58 -5.39 -4.41 -5.67
CA GLY A 58 -5.50 -4.53 -7.13
C GLY A 58 -6.25 -3.38 -7.83
N CYS A 59 -6.79 -2.40 -7.08
CA CYS A 59 -7.60 -1.33 -7.64
C CYS A 59 -6.81 -0.48 -8.66
N ILE A 60 -7.32 -0.42 -9.89
CA ILE A 60 -6.79 0.41 -10.99
C ILE A 60 -7.46 1.79 -11.10
N ASN A 61 -8.32 2.15 -10.14
CA ASN A 61 -9.05 3.43 -10.10
C ASN A 61 -9.93 3.70 -11.34
N CYS A 62 -10.61 2.67 -11.86
CA CYS A 62 -11.46 2.79 -13.07
C CYS A 62 -12.84 3.43 -12.83
N GLY A 63 -13.35 3.44 -11.59
CA GLY A 63 -14.63 4.08 -11.26
C GLY A 63 -15.91 3.24 -11.46
N LEU A 64 -15.82 2.04 -12.05
CA LEU A 64 -17.01 1.22 -12.37
C LEU A 64 -17.84 0.83 -11.14
N CYS A 65 -17.19 0.50 -10.03
CA CYS A 65 -17.86 0.21 -8.76
C CYS A 65 -18.69 1.39 -8.23
N ALA A 66 -18.24 2.63 -8.45
CA ALA A 66 -18.99 3.84 -8.07
C ALA A 66 -20.21 4.09 -8.97
N LEU A 67 -20.18 3.60 -10.22
CA LEU A 67 -21.36 3.64 -11.08
C LEU A 67 -22.40 2.60 -10.66
N ALA A 68 -21.94 1.43 -10.20
CA ALA A 68 -22.82 0.32 -9.82
C ALA A 68 -23.53 0.53 -8.47
N ALA A 69 -22.84 1.07 -7.47
CA ALA A 69 -23.37 1.19 -6.10
C ALA A 69 -23.45 2.63 -5.57
N GLY A 70 -23.17 3.63 -6.41
CA GLY A 70 -23.21 5.03 -6.02
C GLY A 70 -21.98 5.50 -5.22
N ARG A 71 -22.16 6.56 -4.42
CA ARG A 71 -21.11 7.16 -3.58
C ARG A 71 -21.32 6.78 -2.11
N ILE A 72 -20.22 6.65 -1.36
CA ILE A 72 -20.25 6.55 0.11
C ILE A 72 -19.91 7.91 0.67
N GLY A 73 -20.89 8.66 1.21
CA GLY A 73 -20.63 10.00 1.76
C GLY A 73 -19.85 10.89 0.77
N LYS A 74 -18.65 11.34 1.14
CA LYS A 74 -17.73 12.11 0.28
C LYS A 74 -16.72 11.25 -0.51
N THR A 75 -16.47 10.02 -0.07
CA THR A 75 -15.51 9.07 -0.66
C THR A 75 -16.12 8.39 -1.89
N ARG A 76 -15.41 8.44 -3.02
CA ARG A 76 -15.77 7.60 -4.18
C ARG A 76 -15.33 6.17 -3.88
N LEU A 77 -16.09 5.15 -4.24
CA LEU A 77 -15.69 3.74 -4.02
C LEU A 77 -14.26 3.37 -4.49
N PRO A 78 -13.70 3.96 -5.57
CA PRO A 78 -12.29 3.81 -5.92
C PRO A 78 -11.31 4.40 -4.89
N ASP A 79 -11.70 5.46 -4.18
CA ASP A 79 -10.95 6.04 -3.07
C ASP A 79 -10.95 5.11 -1.85
N LEU A 80 -12.02 4.33 -1.60
CA LEU A 80 -12.02 3.25 -0.59
C LEU A 80 -11.07 2.11 -0.97
N ALA A 81 -11.07 1.71 -2.24
CA ALA A 81 -10.19 0.65 -2.74
C ALA A 81 -8.71 1.08 -2.82
N SER A 82 -8.44 2.39 -2.86
CA SER A 82 -7.08 2.95 -2.84
C SER A 82 -6.64 3.46 -1.47
N SER A 83 -7.57 3.74 -0.54
CA SER A 83 -7.26 4.14 0.84
C SER A 83 -6.60 3.03 1.63
N TYR A 84 -6.79 1.77 1.24
CA TYR A 84 -6.14 0.63 1.89
C TYR A 84 -4.61 0.73 1.86
N MET A 85 -3.95 1.42 0.91
CA MET A 85 -2.48 1.58 0.94
C MET A 85 -1.88 2.76 0.16
N ARG A 86 -2.60 3.50 -0.70
CA ARG A 86 -1.96 4.58 -1.50
C ARG A 86 -1.79 5.89 -0.74
N LEU A 87 -2.70 6.19 0.19
CA LEU A 87 -2.72 7.45 0.93
C LEU A 87 -3.24 7.20 2.35
N TYR A 88 -2.35 6.84 3.28
CA TYR A 88 -2.71 6.71 4.70
C TYR A 88 -3.40 7.97 5.25
N ALA A 89 -3.05 9.15 4.71
CA ALA A 89 -3.73 10.42 5.00
C ALA A 89 -5.25 10.43 4.72
N ARG A 90 -5.75 9.55 3.85
CA ARG A 90 -7.18 9.42 3.51
C ARG A 90 -7.92 8.37 4.36
N LEU A 91 -7.23 7.71 5.28
CA LEU A 91 -7.82 6.66 6.12
C LEU A 91 -8.95 7.21 7.00
N GLY A 92 -8.77 8.39 7.58
CA GLY A 92 -9.79 9.05 8.40
C GLY A 92 -11.06 9.36 7.61
N ASP A 93 -10.92 10.01 6.45
CA ASP A 93 -12.03 10.33 5.55
C ASP A 93 -12.78 9.06 5.12
N ALA A 94 -12.05 8.05 4.64
CA ALA A 94 -12.64 6.77 4.22
C ALA A 94 -13.37 6.05 5.37
N SER A 95 -12.86 6.13 6.60
CA SER A 95 -13.54 5.55 7.77
C SER A 95 -14.81 6.29 8.16
N SER A 96 -14.79 7.63 8.05
CA SER A 96 -15.92 8.48 8.43
C SER A 96 -17.10 8.29 7.46
N ASP A 97 -16.81 8.10 6.17
CA ASP A 97 -17.82 7.85 5.16
C ASP A 97 -18.43 6.44 5.30
N LEU A 98 -17.65 5.45 5.76
CA LEU A 98 -18.16 4.09 6.06
C LEU A 98 -19.09 4.01 7.29
N ALA A 99 -19.26 5.09 8.05
CA ALA A 99 -20.15 5.15 9.21
C ALA A 99 -21.59 5.60 8.86
N GLY A 100 -21.85 6.00 7.61
CA GLY A 100 -23.16 6.44 7.10
C GLY A 100 -23.94 5.33 6.38
N ASP A 101 -24.80 5.71 5.42
CA ASP A 101 -25.53 4.76 4.56
C ASP A 101 -24.54 3.85 3.82
N ASP A 102 -24.61 2.55 4.10
CA ASP A 102 -23.73 1.55 3.51
C ASP A 102 -24.16 1.34 2.03
N PRO A 103 -23.27 1.60 1.05
CA PRO A 103 -23.57 1.26 -0.34
C PRO A 103 -23.71 -0.26 -0.49
N ASP A 104 -24.32 -0.72 -1.57
CA ASP A 104 -24.29 -2.14 -1.93
C ASP A 104 -22.87 -2.52 -2.40
N LEU A 105 -22.00 -2.84 -1.43
CA LEU A 105 -20.62 -3.24 -1.67
C LEU A 105 -20.51 -4.55 -2.44
N MET A 106 -21.55 -5.40 -2.40
CA MET A 106 -21.57 -6.63 -3.20
C MET A 106 -21.82 -6.31 -4.67
N ALA A 107 -22.80 -5.46 -4.97
CA ALA A 107 -23.04 -4.97 -6.33
C ALA A 107 -21.85 -4.17 -6.86
N ALA A 108 -21.19 -3.39 -6.01
CA ALA A 108 -19.97 -2.68 -6.37
C ALA A 108 -18.82 -3.64 -6.73
N ALA A 109 -18.66 -4.73 -5.97
CA ALA A 109 -17.60 -5.71 -6.18
C ALA A 109 -17.82 -6.53 -7.46
N SER A 110 -19.07 -6.87 -7.80
CA SER A 110 -19.39 -7.59 -9.03
C SER A 110 -19.09 -6.77 -10.30
N ALA A 111 -19.15 -5.43 -10.20
CA ALA A 111 -18.78 -4.53 -11.29
C ALA A 111 -17.26 -4.32 -11.45
N CYS A 112 -16.43 -4.87 -10.55
CA CYS A 112 -14.99 -4.62 -10.56
C CYS A 112 -14.26 -5.51 -11.61
N PRO A 113 -13.63 -4.93 -12.65
CA PRO A 113 -13.01 -5.70 -13.72
C PRO A 113 -11.75 -6.49 -13.29
N VAL A 114 -11.16 -6.08 -12.16
CA VAL A 114 -9.97 -6.72 -11.58
C VAL A 114 -10.28 -7.47 -10.27
N GLY A 115 -11.57 -7.66 -9.95
CA GLY A 115 -12.02 -8.50 -8.85
C GLY A 115 -11.64 -8.03 -7.44
N VAL A 116 -11.58 -6.71 -7.18
CA VAL A 116 -11.31 -6.19 -5.82
C VAL A 116 -12.48 -6.57 -4.88
N PRO A 117 -12.21 -7.24 -3.74
CA PRO A 117 -13.25 -7.64 -2.80
C PRO A 117 -13.64 -6.45 -1.90
N LEU A 118 -14.50 -5.56 -2.39
CA LEU A 118 -14.82 -4.28 -1.74
C LEU A 118 -15.40 -4.42 -0.32
N VAL A 119 -16.19 -5.46 -0.06
CA VAL A 119 -16.72 -5.79 1.28
C VAL A 119 -15.57 -5.99 2.28
N GLU A 120 -14.56 -6.75 1.86
CA GLU A 120 -13.41 -7.04 2.71
C GLU A 120 -12.50 -5.83 2.87
N VAL A 121 -12.29 -5.05 1.81
CA VAL A 121 -11.55 -3.80 1.88
C VAL A 121 -12.20 -2.84 2.88
N ALA A 122 -13.52 -2.69 2.84
CA ALA A 122 -14.26 -1.87 3.81
C ALA A 122 -14.05 -2.35 5.25
N ALA A 123 -14.11 -3.67 5.47
CA ALA A 123 -13.87 -4.26 6.79
C ALA A 123 -12.43 -4.01 7.29
N VAL A 124 -11.44 -4.05 6.40
CA VAL A 124 -10.05 -3.75 6.75
C VAL A 124 -9.87 -2.27 7.09
N VAL A 125 -10.43 -1.36 6.30
CA VAL A 125 -10.39 0.10 6.55
C VAL A 125 -11.02 0.44 7.90
N ARG A 126 -12.19 -0.13 8.23
CA ARG A 126 -12.83 0.03 9.56
C ARG A 126 -11.92 -0.43 10.70
N ARG A 127 -11.24 -1.56 10.56
CA ARG A 127 -10.29 -2.07 11.57
C ARG A 127 -9.04 -1.20 11.71
N MET A 128 -8.56 -0.61 10.61
CA MET A 128 -7.39 0.27 10.63
C MET A 128 -7.70 1.63 11.27
N ALA A 129 -8.92 2.14 11.11
CA ALA A 129 -9.32 3.42 11.69
C ALA A 129 -9.66 3.37 13.20
N THR A 130 -9.84 2.18 13.77
CA THR A 130 -10.25 1.98 15.17
C THR A 130 -9.10 1.57 16.11
N ARG A 131 -7.89 1.39 15.60
CA ARG A 131 -6.71 0.85 16.32
C ARG A 131 -5.52 1.80 16.29
#